data_AF-A0A1A9BNU1-F1
#
_entry.id   AF-A0A1A9BNU1-F1
#
_cell.length_a   1.000
_cell.length_b   1.000
_cell.length_c   1.000
_cell.angle_alpha   90.00
_cell.angle_beta   90.00
_cell.angle_gamma   90.00
#
_symmetry.space_group_name_H-M   'P 1'
#
loop_
_entity.id
_entity.type
_entity.pdbx_description
1 polymer ?
#
loop_
_entity_poly.entity_id
_entity_poly.type
_entity_poly.pdbx_seq_one_letter_code
_entity_poly.pdbx_strand_id
1 'polypeptide(L)'
;MSAEPMPINMLQFSRDLAHLEEVLTQAAYSIGPNGFERSAKAASYLTLLRALTDGAEPVPAIAEALRVYKEVRQQKYEIWASRAELEKERHERLMAEEEITRKVECPYCGAAPQTSCRSVGSSRSVRTESHRGRYRLARGLDDKIWKGQKP
;
A
#
# COMPACT_ATOMS: atom_id res chain seq x y z
N MET A 1 47.20 3.88 -25.83
CA MET A 1 46.21 4.32 -26.83
C MET A 1 45.08 4.96 -26.04
N SER A 2 45.05 6.29 -26.00
CA SER A 2 43.98 7.02 -25.33
C SER A 2 42.76 7.00 -26.25
N ALA A 3 41.66 6.43 -25.81
CA ALA A 3 40.39 6.54 -26.53
C ALA A 3 39.99 8.02 -26.53
N GLU A 4 39.85 8.61 -27.72
CA GLU A 4 39.30 9.95 -27.85
C GLU A 4 37.87 9.94 -27.28
N PRO A 5 37.51 10.89 -26.41
CA PRO A 5 36.17 10.97 -25.87
C PRO A 5 35.20 11.23 -27.03
N MET A 6 34.20 10.35 -27.18
CA MET A 6 33.16 10.54 -28.19
C MET A 6 32.47 11.89 -27.96
N PRO A 7 32.19 12.66 -29.03
CA PRO A 7 31.52 13.94 -28.90
C PRO A 7 30.14 13.72 -28.27
N ILE A 8 29.87 14.43 -27.17
CA ILE A 8 28.58 14.39 -26.50
C ILE A 8 27.58 15.10 -27.42
N ASN A 9 26.58 14.35 -27.89
CA ASN A 9 25.46 14.93 -28.62
C ASN A 9 24.56 15.67 -27.62
N MET A 10 24.78 16.98 -27.50
CA MET A 10 24.08 17.84 -26.54
C MET A 10 22.55 17.79 -26.69
N LEU A 11 22.02 17.68 -27.92
CA LEU A 11 20.57 17.60 -28.15
C LEU A 11 20.00 16.28 -27.64
N GLN A 12 20.71 15.17 -27.85
CA GLN A 12 20.32 13.86 -27.35
C GLN A 12 20.38 13.84 -25.82
N PHE A 13 21.44 14.38 -25.23
CA PHE A 13 21.60 14.47 -23.78
C PHE A 13 20.46 15.26 -23.11
N SER A 14 20.12 16.44 -23.64
CA SER A 14 19.00 17.24 -23.12
C SER A 14 17.66 16.50 -23.22
N ARG A 15 17.42 15.77 -24.31
CA ARG A 15 16.22 14.94 -24.49
C ARG A 15 16.16 13.80 -23.49
N ASP A 16 17.27 13.09 -23.29
CA ASP A 16 17.36 11.97 -22.36
C ASP A 16 17.20 12.44 -20.91
N LEU A 17 17.74 13.61 -20.58
CA LEU A 17 17.58 14.24 -19.27
C LEU A 17 16.12 14.59 -18.97
N ALA A 18 15.43 15.21 -19.94
CA ALA A 18 14.02 15.55 -19.81
C ALA A 18 13.14 14.29 -19.66
N HIS A 19 13.43 13.24 -20.44
CA HIS A 19 12.73 11.97 -20.33
C HIS A 19 12.95 11.31 -18.96
N LEU A 20 14.19 11.32 -18.46
CA LEU A 20 14.50 10.81 -17.13
C LEU A 20 13.75 11.58 -16.03
N GLU A 21 13.68 12.91 -16.12
CA GLU A 21 12.94 13.73 -15.16
C GLU A 21 11.45 13.38 -15.15
N GLU A 22 10.85 13.19 -16.33
CA GLU A 22 9.44 12.79 -16.46
C GLU A 22 9.18 11.43 -15.79
N VAL A 23 9.99 10.42 -16.09
CA VAL A 23 9.87 9.07 -15.51
C VAL A 23 10.04 9.11 -13.98
N LEU A 24 11.03 9.87 -13.49
CA LEU A 24 11.25 10.02 -12.06
C LEU A 24 10.11 10.78 -11.37
N THR A 25 9.55 11.80 -12.02
CA THR A 25 8.39 12.53 -11.52
C THR A 25 7.19 11.60 -11.41
N GLN A 26 6.89 10.83 -12.45
CA GLN A 26 5.81 9.87 -12.43
C GLN A 26 5.99 8.84 -11.31
N ALA A 27 7.18 8.27 -11.16
CA ALA A 27 7.47 7.30 -10.10
C ALA A 27 7.51 7.91 -8.68
N ALA A 28 7.83 9.20 -8.55
CA ALA A 28 7.83 9.91 -7.27
C ALA A 28 6.42 10.31 -6.82
N TYR A 29 5.45 10.42 -7.74
CA TYR A 29 4.10 10.90 -7.43
C TYR A 29 2.98 9.96 -7.87
N SER A 30 3.29 8.73 -8.31
CA SER A 30 2.28 7.76 -8.67
C SER A 30 1.39 7.38 -7.49
N ILE A 31 0.07 7.59 -7.67
CA ILE A 31 -0.95 7.12 -6.74
C ILE A 31 -1.31 5.70 -7.17
N GLY A 32 -0.78 4.70 -6.47
CA GLY A 32 -1.21 3.31 -6.63
C GLY A 32 -2.65 3.10 -6.14
N PRO A 33 -3.28 1.94 -6.42
CA PRO A 33 -4.66 1.63 -6.02
C PRO A 33 -4.89 1.70 -4.50
N ASN A 34 -3.81 1.64 -3.71
CA ASN A 34 -3.84 1.74 -2.26
C ASN A 34 -3.47 3.14 -1.73
N GLY A 35 -3.53 4.20 -2.56
CA GLY A 35 -3.52 5.60 -2.14
C GLY A 35 -2.17 6.24 -1.85
N PHE A 36 -1.06 5.50 -1.76
CA PHE A 36 0.28 6.09 -1.65
C PHE A 36 1.38 5.11 -2.11
N GLU A 37 1.97 5.36 -3.28
CA GLU A 37 3.15 4.63 -3.80
C GLU A 37 4.26 5.60 -4.22
N ARG A 38 4.52 6.61 -3.39
CA ARG A 38 5.66 7.49 -3.58
C ARG A 38 6.96 6.69 -3.43
N SER A 39 7.70 6.52 -4.53
CA SER A 39 8.99 5.85 -4.49
C SER A 39 10.04 6.77 -3.85
N ALA A 40 10.58 6.37 -2.69
CA ALA A 40 11.67 7.10 -2.03
C ALA A 40 12.90 7.26 -2.92
N LYS A 41 13.20 6.22 -3.73
CA LYS A 41 14.30 6.26 -4.70
C LYS A 41 14.03 7.27 -5.81
N ALA A 42 12.83 7.25 -6.40
CA ALA A 42 12.49 8.18 -7.46
C ALA A 42 12.53 9.63 -6.97
N ALA A 43 11.97 9.89 -5.78
CA ALA A 43 12.02 11.20 -5.15
C ALA A 43 13.46 11.68 -4.91
N SER A 44 14.35 10.82 -4.39
CA SER A 44 15.75 11.20 -4.17
C SER A 44 16.51 11.46 -5.46
N TYR A 45 16.31 10.62 -6.49
CA TYR A 45 16.97 10.83 -7.78
C TYR A 45 16.45 12.08 -8.49
N LEU A 46 15.16 12.38 -8.39
CA LEU A 46 14.58 13.61 -8.93
C LEU A 46 15.17 14.86 -8.27
N THR A 47 15.30 14.84 -6.94
CA THR A 47 15.95 15.92 -6.18
C THR A 47 17.40 16.12 -6.60
N LEU A 48 18.17 15.02 -6.72
CA LEU A 48 19.56 15.07 -7.17
C LEU A 48 19.66 15.63 -8.60
N LEU A 49 18.81 15.15 -9.51
CA LEU A 49 18.79 15.55 -10.91
C LEU A 49 18.56 17.05 -11.04
N ARG A 50 17.54 17.58 -10.35
CA ARG A 50 17.22 19.01 -10.37
C ARG A 50 18.34 19.86 -9.81
N ALA A 51 18.86 19.49 -8.63
CA ALA A 51 19.96 20.23 -8.02
C ALA A 51 21.21 20.31 -8.93
N LEU A 52 21.58 19.20 -9.57
CA LEU A 52 22.71 19.18 -10.50
C LEU A 52 22.43 19.98 -11.78
N THR A 53 21.19 19.96 -12.29
CA THR A 53 20.78 20.72 -13.48
C THR A 53 20.74 22.22 -13.20
N ASP A 54 20.41 22.61 -11.96
CA ASP A 54 20.43 24.00 -11.47
C ASP A 54 21.83 24.51 -11.11
N GLY A 55 22.87 23.67 -11.27
CA GLY A 55 24.27 24.03 -11.03
C GLY A 55 24.71 23.94 -9.57
N ALA A 56 24.00 23.19 -8.73
CA ALA A 56 24.43 22.94 -7.35
C ALA A 56 25.69 22.06 -7.30
N GLU A 57 26.50 22.27 -6.26
CA GLU A 57 27.64 21.43 -5.96
C GLU A 57 27.21 19.98 -5.69
N PRO A 58 27.94 18.96 -6.20
CA PRO A 58 27.52 17.56 -6.10
C PRO A 58 27.33 17.07 -4.66
N VAL A 59 28.20 17.47 -3.73
CA VAL A 59 28.15 16.98 -2.34
C VAL A 59 26.88 17.49 -1.61
N PRO A 60 26.56 18.79 -1.60
CA PRO A 60 25.28 19.29 -1.11
C PRO A 60 24.06 18.65 -1.78
N ALA A 61 24.09 18.47 -3.11
CA ALA A 61 22.99 17.86 -3.86
C ALA A 61 22.72 16.40 -3.43
N ILE A 62 23.79 15.62 -3.22
CA ILE A 62 23.69 14.24 -2.71
C ILE A 62 23.13 14.23 -1.29
N ALA A 63 23.62 15.11 -0.41
CA ALA A 63 23.15 15.19 0.97
C ALA A 63 21.64 15.47 1.04
N GLU A 64 21.17 16.40 0.20
CA GLU A 64 19.76 16.75 0.09
C GLU A 64 18.90 15.61 -0.47
N ALA A 65 19.37 14.92 -1.52
CA ALA A 65 18.71 13.73 -2.05
C ALA A 65 18.58 12.61 -1.00
N LEU A 66 19.61 12.40 -0.17
CA LEU A 66 19.57 11.43 0.93
C LEU A 66 18.60 11.83 2.05
N ARG A 67 18.46 13.13 2.32
CA ARG A 67 17.45 13.65 3.26
C ARG A 67 16.04 13.32 2.77
N VAL A 68 15.73 13.65 1.52
CA VAL A 68 14.45 13.35 0.88
C VAL A 68 14.14 11.84 0.88
N TYR A 69 15.15 11.00 0.59
CA TYR A 69 14.99 9.54 0.66
C TYR A 69 14.52 9.07 2.04
N LYS A 70 15.17 9.56 3.11
CA LYS A 70 14.86 9.18 4.49
C LYS A 70 13.46 9.62 4.89
N GLU A 71 13.07 10.84 4.53
CA GLU A 71 11.74 11.39 4.83
C GLU A 71 10.62 10.60 4.16
N VAL A 72 10.75 10.31 2.86
CA VAL A 72 9.74 9.52 2.15
C VAL A 72 9.65 8.11 2.71
N ARG A 73 10.78 7.48 3.06
CA ARG A 73 10.75 6.19 3.74
C ARG A 73 10.02 6.27 5.07
N GLN A 74 10.32 7.26 5.89
CA GLN A 74 9.73 7.42 7.22
C GLN A 74 8.21 7.59 7.13
N GLN A 75 7.74 8.46 6.24
CA GLN A 75 6.31 8.62 5.94
C GLN A 75 5.65 7.30 5.52
N LYS A 76 6.35 6.50 4.70
CA LYS A 76 5.86 5.17 4.32
C LYS A 76 5.72 4.27 5.55
N TYR A 77 6.71 4.21 6.43
CA TYR A 77 6.60 3.40 7.66
C TYR A 77 5.43 3.85 8.54
N GLU A 78 5.23 5.15 8.72
CA GLU A 78 4.14 5.70 9.52
C GLU A 78 2.75 5.36 8.95
N ILE A 79 2.58 5.47 7.63
CA ILE A 79 1.34 5.07 6.96
C ILE A 79 1.08 3.57 7.14
N TRP A 80 2.11 2.73 7.00
CA TRP A 80 1.98 1.28 7.17
C TRP A 80 1.67 0.91 8.62
N ALA A 81 2.32 1.54 9.59
CA ALA A 81 2.04 1.33 11.01
C ALA A 81 0.61 1.75 11.37
N SER A 82 0.15 2.91 10.89
CA SER A 82 -1.22 3.39 11.09
C SER A 82 -2.25 2.44 10.47
N ARG A 83 -1.99 1.90 9.28
CA ARG A 83 -2.88 0.92 8.64
C ARG A 83 -2.93 -0.39 9.42
N ALA A 84 -1.79 -0.88 9.89
CA ALA A 84 -1.73 -2.10 10.69
C ALA A 84 -2.56 -1.95 11.98
N GLU A 85 -2.50 -0.80 12.65
CA GLU A 85 -3.32 -0.58 13.85
C GLU A 85 -4.81 -0.52 13.53
N LEU A 86 -5.21 0.17 12.45
CA LEU A 86 -6.61 0.19 12.00
C LEU A 86 -7.13 -1.21 11.61
N GLU A 87 -6.30 -2.02 10.96
CA GLU A 87 -6.66 -3.41 10.61
C GLU A 87 -6.80 -4.28 11.86
N LYS A 88 -5.93 -4.09 12.85
CA LYS A 88 -6.01 -4.78 14.15
C LYS A 88 -7.27 -4.38 14.91
N GLU A 89 -7.58 -3.09 15.05
CA GLU A 89 -8.83 -2.62 15.68
C GLU A 89 -10.06 -3.16 14.96
N ARG A 90 -10.04 -3.16 13.62
CA ARG A 90 -11.12 -3.74 12.80
C ARG A 90 -11.27 -5.23 13.06
N HIS A 91 -10.16 -5.96 13.18
CA HIS A 91 -10.16 -7.39 13.47
C HIS A 91 -10.70 -7.67 14.87
N GLU A 92 -10.24 -6.96 15.90
CA GLU A 92 -10.71 -7.08 17.28
C GLU A 92 -12.22 -6.83 17.38
N ARG A 93 -12.72 -5.78 16.71
CA ARG A 93 -14.16 -5.50 16.64
C ARG A 93 -14.93 -6.65 15.98
N LEU A 94 -14.41 -7.19 14.87
CA LEU A 94 -15.05 -8.32 14.18
C LEU A 94 -15.08 -9.58 15.05
N MET A 95 -14.02 -9.86 15.80
CA MET A 95 -13.97 -10.99 16.73
C MET A 95 -14.97 -10.83 17.89
N ALA A 96 -15.09 -9.61 18.44
CA ALA A 96 -16.08 -9.32 19.48
C ALA A 96 -17.52 -9.46 18.96
N GLU A 97 -17.79 -8.96 17.75
CA GLU A 97 -19.09 -9.14 17.09
C GLU A 97 -19.38 -10.63 16.83
N GLU A 98 -18.38 -11.40 16.41
CA GLU A 98 -18.50 -12.84 16.23
C GLU A 98 -18.88 -13.55 17.54
N GLU A 99 -18.18 -13.24 18.65
CA GLU A 99 -18.45 -13.88 19.94
C GLU A 99 -19.91 -13.67 20.37
N ILE A 100 -20.46 -12.48 20.14
CA ILE A 100 -21.88 -12.18 20.39
C ILE A 100 -22.78 -13.03 19.49
N THR A 101 -22.50 -13.08 18.18
CA THR A 101 -23.32 -13.86 17.23
C THR A 101 -23.30 -15.37 17.48
N ARG A 102 -22.24 -15.89 18.11
CA ARG A 102 -22.15 -17.30 18.55
C ARG A 102 -23.06 -17.64 19.73
N LYS A 103 -23.65 -16.64 20.42
CA LYS A 103 -24.48 -16.82 21.62
C LYS A 103 -25.97 -16.51 21.39
N VAL A 104 -26.34 -15.94 20.24
CA VAL A 104 -27.72 -15.50 19.95
C VAL A 104 -28.31 -16.23 18.75
N GLU A 105 -29.62 -16.49 18.82
CA GLU A 105 -30.40 -17.06 17.72
C GLU A 105 -30.52 -16.07 16.55
N CYS A 106 -30.54 -16.57 15.32
CA CYS A 106 -30.75 -15.73 14.15
C CYS A 106 -32.22 -15.24 14.11
N PRO A 107 -32.50 -13.93 14.25
CA PRO A 107 -33.87 -13.42 14.29
C PRO A 107 -34.63 -13.55 12.96
N TYR A 108 -33.94 -13.89 11.87
CA TYR A 108 -34.53 -14.02 10.54
C TYR A 108 -34.90 -15.44 10.12
N CYS A 109 -34.22 -16.46 10.65
CA CYS A 109 -34.48 -17.86 10.26
C CYS A 109 -34.56 -18.83 11.45
N GLY A 110 -34.45 -18.32 12.67
CA GLY A 110 -34.47 -19.13 13.90
C GLY A 110 -33.28 -20.09 14.03
N ALA A 111 -32.20 -19.87 13.28
CA ALA A 111 -31.01 -20.69 13.41
C ALA A 111 -30.42 -20.51 14.81
N ALA A 112 -30.37 -21.61 15.58
CA ALA A 112 -29.81 -21.64 16.91
C ALA A 112 -28.32 -21.22 16.91
N PRO A 113 -27.80 -20.75 18.04
CA PRO A 113 -26.37 -20.40 18.17
C PRO A 113 -25.47 -21.55 17.68
N GLN A 114 -24.34 -21.21 17.04
CA GLN A 114 -23.39 -22.17 16.44
C GLN A 114 -23.89 -23.01 15.25
N THR A 115 -25.15 -22.84 14.81
CA THR A 115 -25.68 -23.54 13.64
C THR A 115 -25.55 -22.72 12.35
N SER A 116 -25.53 -23.40 11.20
CA SER A 116 -25.48 -22.73 9.90
C SER A 116 -26.82 -22.11 9.53
N CYS A 117 -26.84 -20.79 9.30
CA CYS A 117 -28.00 -20.06 8.80
C CYS A 117 -28.46 -20.59 7.43
N ARG A 118 -29.72 -21.06 7.33
CA ARG A 118 -30.30 -21.68 6.11
C ARG A 118 -30.60 -20.70 4.97
N SER A 119 -30.78 -19.40 5.25
CA SER A 119 -31.27 -18.41 4.28
C SER A 119 -30.19 -17.84 3.35
N VAL A 120 -28.97 -18.41 3.33
CA VAL A 120 -27.81 -17.79 2.68
C VAL A 120 -27.20 -18.68 1.60
N GLY A 121 -27.85 -18.74 0.44
CA GLY A 121 -27.21 -19.23 -0.79
C GLY A 121 -25.88 -18.52 -1.08
N SER A 122 -24.96 -19.23 -1.74
CA SER A 122 -23.62 -18.79 -2.13
C SER A 122 -23.66 -17.44 -2.85
N SER A 123 -23.13 -16.37 -2.25
CA SER A 123 -23.00 -15.07 -2.92
C SER A 123 -21.55 -14.59 -2.81
N ARG A 124 -20.98 -14.16 -3.92
CA ARG A 124 -19.54 -13.83 -4.08
C ARG A 124 -19.18 -12.38 -3.77
N SER A 125 -20.10 -11.55 -3.30
CA SER A 125 -19.84 -10.14 -2.98
C SER A 125 -20.26 -9.77 -1.56
N VAL A 126 -19.34 -9.13 -0.84
CA VAL A 126 -19.49 -8.70 0.55
C VAL A 126 -19.84 -7.20 0.54
N ARG A 127 -21.13 -6.87 0.64
CA ARG A 127 -21.56 -5.52 1.06
C ARG A 127 -22.02 -5.60 2.52
N THR A 128 -21.46 -4.70 3.32
CA THR A 128 -21.33 -4.72 4.79
C THR A 128 -22.58 -4.36 5.59
N GLU A 129 -23.75 -4.24 4.96
CA GLU A 129 -24.97 -3.77 5.64
C GLU A 129 -25.99 -4.87 5.94
N SER A 130 -25.73 -6.11 5.56
CA SER A 130 -26.63 -7.23 5.86
C SER A 130 -26.04 -8.12 6.95
N HIS A 131 -26.88 -8.51 7.92
CA HIS A 131 -26.60 -9.54 8.95
C HIS A 131 -26.03 -10.86 8.33
N ARG A 132 -26.28 -11.04 7.03
CA ARG A 132 -25.74 -12.04 6.10
C ARG A 132 -24.20 -12.02 5.97
N GLY A 133 -23.57 -10.85 6.10
CA GLY A 133 -22.12 -10.69 6.11
C GLY A 133 -21.47 -11.01 7.47
N ARG A 134 -22.15 -10.66 8.58
CA ARG A 134 -21.65 -10.87 9.96
C ARG A 134 -21.49 -12.35 10.29
N TYR A 135 -22.49 -13.19 9.99
CA TYR A 135 -22.40 -14.64 10.20
C TYR A 135 -21.45 -15.37 9.24
N ARG A 136 -21.17 -14.79 8.07
CA ARG A 136 -20.25 -15.40 7.08
C ARG A 136 -18.78 -15.13 7.42
N LEU A 137 -18.50 -13.95 7.98
CA LEU A 137 -17.18 -13.57 8.50
C LEU A 137 -16.73 -14.48 9.65
N ALA A 138 -17.65 -14.82 10.56
CA ALA A 138 -17.41 -15.74 11.67
C ALA A 138 -16.91 -17.14 11.22
N ARG A 139 -17.34 -17.64 10.06
CA ARG A 139 -16.83 -18.91 9.50
C ARG A 139 -15.61 -18.76 8.60
N GLY A 140 -15.42 -17.61 7.96
CA GLY A 140 -14.30 -17.39 7.05
C GLY A 140 -12.94 -17.18 7.74
N LEU A 141 -12.94 -16.79 9.01
CA LEU A 141 -11.73 -16.63 9.82
C LEU A 141 -11.23 -17.96 10.41
N ASP A 142 -12.13 -18.88 10.74
CA ASP A 142 -11.78 -20.24 11.20
C ASP A 142 -11.01 -21.04 10.13
N ASP A 143 -11.41 -20.94 8.86
CA ASP A 143 -10.79 -21.69 7.76
C ASP A 143 -9.38 -21.17 7.35
N LYS A 144 -9.08 -19.88 7.57
CA LYS A 144 -7.78 -19.30 7.19
C LYS A 144 -6.71 -19.51 8.25
N ILE A 145 -7.09 -19.53 9.53
CA ILE A 145 -6.17 -19.85 10.62
C ILE A 145 -5.82 -21.36 10.59
N TRP A 146 -6.73 -22.23 10.17
CA TRP A 146 -6.49 -23.68 10.10
C TRP A 146 -5.60 -24.13 8.92
N LYS A 147 -5.51 -23.34 7.83
CA LYS A 147 -4.70 -23.67 6.64
C LYS A 147 -3.26 -23.14 6.65
N GLY A 148 -2.80 -22.53 7.75
CA GLY A 148 -1.39 -22.13 7.91
C GLY A 148 -0.90 -21.09 6.89
N GLN A 149 -1.78 -20.39 6.18
CA GLN A 149 -1.39 -19.28 5.32
C GLN A 149 -1.21 -18.04 6.20
N LYS A 150 0.05 -17.65 6.41
CA LYS A 150 0.42 -16.39 7.09
C LYS A 150 -0.24 -15.19 6.38
N PRO A 151 -0.57 -14.13 7.15
CA PRO A 151 -1.18 -12.91 6.61
C PRO A 151 -0.32 -12.27 5.51
#